data_AF-A0A1C5WGU5-F1
#
_entry.id   AF-A0A1C5WGU5-F1
#
_cell.length_a   1.000
_cell.length_b   1.000
_cell.length_c   1.000
_cell.angle_alpha   90.00
_cell.angle_beta   90.00
_cell.angle_gamma   90.00
#
_symmetry.space_group_name_H-M   'P 1'
#
loop_
_entity.id
_entity.type
_entity.pdbx_description
1 polymer ?
#
loop_
_entity_poly.entity_id
_entity_poly.type
_entity_poly.pdbx_seq_one_letter_code
_entity_poly.pdbx_strand_id
1 'polypeptide(L)'
;MNKYDIMIACNRKTSEEKINRAVTEIRQMLTDREKVTVPKLVKRTGLSRGFFYKNETVRKEMDRVLEQQAGMIDPKRYIGDIVMKNRIELLEQQVRELKREKEQLEKENIRLQKALNKKDLNLLKNL
;
A
#
# COMPACT_ATOMS: atom_id res chain seq x y z
N MET A 1 -30.95 35.22 34.39
CA MET A 1 -30.59 34.41 33.20
C MET A 1 -31.86 33.73 32.72
N ASN A 2 -32.23 33.85 31.43
CA ASN A 2 -33.49 33.30 30.92
C ASN A 2 -33.40 31.77 30.86
N LYS A 3 -34.52 31.06 31.04
CA LYS A 3 -34.61 29.58 30.97
C LYS A 3 -34.02 29.05 29.65
N TYR A 4 -34.19 29.80 28.57
CA TYR A 4 -33.63 29.50 27.25
C TYR A 4 -32.11 29.60 27.22
N ASP A 5 -31.51 30.59 27.89
CA ASP A 5 -30.06 30.76 27.94
C ASP A 5 -29.38 29.58 28.65
N ILE A 6 -29.99 29.12 29.74
CA ILE A 6 -29.51 27.95 30.52
C ILE A 6 -29.57 26.68 29.67
N MET A 7 -30.65 26.49 28.92
CA MET A 7 -30.81 25.34 28.02
C MET A 7 -29.78 25.34 26.89
N ILE A 8 -29.54 26.49 26.26
CA ILE A 8 -28.54 26.63 25.19
C ILE A 8 -27.13 26.37 25.72
N ALA A 9 -26.80 26.89 26.91
CA ALA A 9 -25.51 26.65 27.55
C ALA A 9 -25.31 25.16 27.89
N CYS A 10 -26.33 24.49 28.44
CA CYS A 10 -26.27 23.07 28.76
C CYS A 10 -26.08 22.19 27.51
N ASN A 11 -26.79 22.52 26.42
CA ASN A 11 -26.66 21.80 25.15
C ASN A 11 -25.28 22.00 24.51
N ARG A 12 -24.73 23.22 24.55
CA ARG A 12 -23.37 23.51 24.06
C ARG A 12 -22.33 22.71 24.84
N LYS A 13 -22.40 22.75 26.18
CA LYS A 13 -21.49 21.99 27.04
C LYS A 13 -21.52 20.50 26.75
N THR A 14 -22.73 19.93 26.64
CA THR A 14 -22.91 18.51 26.30
C THR A 14 -22.33 18.16 24.92
N SER A 15 -22.47 19.08 23.95
CA SER A 15 -21.90 18.89 22.62
C SER A 15 -20.37 18.95 22.64
N GLU A 16 -19.79 19.89 23.38
CA GLU A 16 -18.34 20.03 23.56
C GLU A 16 -17.74 18.80 24.24
N GLU A 17 -18.39 18.26 25.28
CA GLU A 17 -17.95 17.03 25.95
C GLU A 17 -17.92 15.83 24.98
N LYS A 18 -18.91 15.70 24.10
CA LYS A 18 -18.93 14.66 23.06
C LYS A 18 -17.79 14.84 22.05
N ILE A 19 -17.51 16.07 21.64
CA ILE A 19 -16.41 16.39 20.73
C ILE A 19 -15.08 16.04 21.40
N ASN A 20 -14.87 16.49 22.64
CA ASN A 20 -13.65 16.23 23.40
C ASN A 20 -13.42 14.73 23.59
N ARG A 21 -14.46 13.98 23.94
CA ARG A 21 -14.37 12.51 24.05
C ARG A 21 -13.94 11.86 22.73
N ALA A 22 -14.53 12.28 21.61
CA ALA A 22 -14.17 11.75 20.30
C ALA A 22 -12.73 12.08 19.90
N VAL A 23 -12.31 13.34 20.08
CA VAL A 23 -10.96 13.80 19.75
C VAL A 23 -9.90 13.11 20.61
N THR A 24 -10.15 12.96 21.91
CA THR A 24 -9.23 12.25 22.83
C THR A 24 -9.05 10.80 22.40
N GLU A 25 -10.12 10.08 22.05
CA GLU A 25 -9.99 8.70 21.58
C GLU A 25 -9.28 8.57 20.24
N ILE A 26 -9.52 9.50 19.31
CA ILE A 26 -8.79 9.55 18.04
C ILE A 26 -7.28 9.68 18.28
N ARG A 27 -6.88 10.57 19.21
CA ARG A 27 -5.47 10.76 19.60
C ARG A 27 -4.90 9.54 20.31
N GLN A 28 -5.67 8.93 21.21
CA GLN A 28 -5.24 7.74 21.93
C GLN A 28 -4.97 6.58 20.96
N MET A 29 -5.87 6.32 20.02
CA MET A 29 -5.67 5.30 19.00
C MET A 29 -4.44 5.58 18.13
N LEU A 30 -4.15 6.84 17.82
CA LEU A 30 -2.92 7.22 17.13
C LEU A 30 -1.67 6.92 17.97
N THR A 31 -1.67 7.28 19.25
CA THR A 31 -0.58 6.97 20.20
C THR A 31 -0.35 5.46 20.33
N ASP A 32 -1.44 4.69 20.38
CA ASP A 32 -1.41 3.22 20.44
C ASP A 32 -0.98 2.57 19.11
N ARG A 33 -0.65 3.37 18.07
CA ARG A 33 -0.36 2.94 16.70
C ARG A 33 -1.46 2.06 16.09
N GLU A 34 -2.69 2.22 16.57
CA GLU A 34 -3.83 1.49 16.07
C GLU A 34 -4.47 2.24 14.90
N LYS A 35 -4.77 1.53 13.81
CA LYS A 35 -5.51 2.12 12.68
C LYS A 35 -6.83 2.73 13.15
N VAL A 36 -6.96 4.04 12.98
CA VAL A 36 -8.15 4.79 13.38
C VAL A 36 -9.25 4.56 12.35
N THR A 37 -10.39 4.06 12.81
CA THR A 37 -11.55 3.77 11.95
C THR A 37 -12.84 4.11 12.69
N VAL A 38 -13.83 4.62 11.95
CA VAL A 38 -15.14 4.99 12.52
C VAL A 38 -15.80 3.84 13.30
N PRO A 39 -15.83 2.57 12.83
CA PRO A 39 -16.42 1.49 13.60
C PRO A 39 -15.75 1.25 14.97
N LYS A 40 -14.43 1.42 15.06
CA LYS A 40 -13.70 1.28 16.33
C LYS A 40 -13.98 2.44 17.27
N LEU A 41 -13.99 3.67 16.74
CA LEU A 41 -14.33 4.85 17.52
C LEU A 41 -15.75 4.79 18.07
N VAL A 42 -16.73 4.32 17.29
CA VAL A 42 -18.10 4.10 17.76
C VAL A 42 -18.14 3.11 18.93
N LYS A 43 -17.37 2.02 18.85
CA LYS A 43 -17.28 1.03 19.95
C LYS A 43 -16.63 1.61 21.21
N ARG A 44 -15.61 2.46 21.08
CA ARG A 44 -14.88 3.07 22.23
C ARG A 44 -15.63 4.23 22.87
N THR A 45 -16.21 5.12 22.06
CA THR A 45 -16.85 6.35 22.55
C THR A 45 -18.36 6.19 22.81
N GLY A 46 -19.00 5.19 22.22
CA GLY A 46 -20.46 5.03 22.25
C GLY A 46 -21.21 6.09 21.43
N LEU A 47 -20.50 6.93 20.67
CA LEU A 47 -21.12 7.96 19.83
C LEU A 47 -21.60 7.37 18.50
N SER A 48 -22.65 7.95 17.93
CA SER A 48 -23.21 7.45 16.66
C SER A 48 -22.23 7.64 15.51
N ARG A 49 -22.31 6.77 14.49
CA ARG A 49 -21.55 6.93 13.25
C ARG A 49 -21.75 8.30 12.62
N GLY A 50 -22.99 8.80 12.62
CA GLY A 50 -23.34 10.11 12.07
C GLY A 50 -22.63 11.27 12.76
N PHE A 51 -22.34 11.16 14.06
CA PHE A 51 -21.58 12.17 14.80
C PHE A 51 -20.17 12.35 14.23
N PHE A 52 -19.48 11.24 13.92
CA PHE A 52 -18.13 11.28 13.35
C PHE A 52 -18.05 11.84 11.92
N TYR A 53 -19.14 11.75 11.15
CA TYR A 53 -19.18 12.29 9.78
C TYR A 53 -19.67 13.74 9.71
N LYS A 54 -20.57 14.15 10.61
CA LYS A 54 -21.25 15.46 10.56
C LYS A 54 -20.58 16.53 11.41
N ASN A 55 -19.81 16.16 12.43
CA ASN A 55 -19.12 17.14 13.26
C ASN A 55 -17.79 17.53 12.60
N GLU A 56 -17.68 18.80 12.19
CA GLU A 56 -16.53 19.34 11.47
C GLU A 56 -15.21 19.20 12.25
N THR A 57 -15.23 19.44 13.57
CA THR A 57 -14.04 19.35 14.43
C THR A 57 -13.52 17.91 14.49
N VAL A 58 -14.42 16.95 14.68
CA VAL A 58 -14.06 15.53 14.72
C VAL A 58 -13.58 15.05 13.35
N ARG A 59 -14.20 15.53 12.26
CA ARG A 59 -13.80 15.19 10.90
C ARG A 59 -12.40 15.69 10.57
N LYS A 60 -12.08 16.95 10.89
CA LYS A 60 -10.73 17.51 10.69
C LYS A 60 -9.66 16.72 11.45
N GLU A 61 -9.94 16.32 12.69
CA GLU A 61 -9.00 15.51 13.45
C GLU A 61 -8.84 14.10 12.86
N MET A 62 -9.93 13.50 12.37
CA MET A 62 -9.89 12.22 11.64
C MET A 62 -9.02 12.32 10.37
N ASP A 63 -9.21 13.34 9.56
CA ASP A 63 -8.46 13.55 8.31
C ASP A 63 -6.97 13.73 8.62
N ARG A 64 -6.63 14.55 9.63
CA ARG A 64 -5.25 14.72 10.11
C ARG A 64 -4.61 13.39 10.55
N VAL A 65 -5.35 12.56 11.29
CA VAL A 65 -4.84 11.26 11.73
C VAL A 65 -4.69 10.29 10.56
N LEU A 66 -5.60 10.30 9.59
CA LEU A 66 -5.49 9.48 8.39
C LEU A 66 -4.27 9.86 7.55
N GLU A 67 -3.96 11.15 7.41
CA GLU A 67 -2.73 11.63 6.76
C GLU A 67 -1.47 11.17 7.51
N GLN A 68 -1.48 11.25 8.84
CA GLN A 68 -0.37 10.76 9.67
C GLN A 68 -0.21 9.23 9.59
N GLN A 69 -1.32 8.50 9.48
CA GLN A 69 -1.32 7.04 9.33
C GLN A 69 -1.03 6.57 7.89
N ALA A 70 -1.20 7.42 6.87
CA ALA A 70 -0.89 7.09 5.48
C ALA A 70 0.62 6.84 5.25
N GLY A 71 1.48 7.31 6.17
CA GLY A 71 2.91 7.00 6.20
C GLY A 71 3.29 5.74 7.00
N MET A 72 2.35 5.09 7.68
CA MET A 72 2.62 3.86 8.43
C MET A 72 2.52 2.65 7.50
N ILE A 73 3.66 2.01 7.21
CA ILE A 73 3.71 0.75 6.45
C ILE A 73 3.01 -0.33 7.29
N ASP A 74 1.95 -0.93 6.74
CA ASP A 74 1.28 -2.07 7.38
C ASP A 74 2.30 -3.21 7.57
N PRO A 75 2.47 -3.75 8.79
CA PRO A 75 3.37 -4.89 9.05
C PRO A 75 3.10 -6.10 8.15
N LYS A 76 1.87 -6.29 7.66
CA LYS A 76 1.55 -7.36 6.70
C LYS A 76 2.10 -7.08 5.29
N ARG A 77 2.33 -5.82 4.96
CA ARG A 77 2.92 -5.39 3.67
C ARG A 77 4.39 -5.81 3.58
N TYR A 78 5.12 -5.79 4.71
CA TYR A 78 6.51 -6.26 4.81
C TYR A 78 6.71 -7.70 4.32
N ILE A 79 5.80 -8.61 4.64
CA ILE A 79 5.86 -10.01 4.18
C ILE A 79 5.66 -10.08 2.66
N GLY A 80 4.71 -9.31 2.13
CA GLY A 80 4.49 -9.18 0.69
C GLY A 80 5.72 -8.64 -0.03
N ASP A 81 6.36 -7.62 0.53
CA ASP A 81 7.55 -6.98 -0.04
C ASP A 81 8.74 -7.95 -0.12
N ILE A 82 8.96 -8.79 0.91
CA ILE A 82 10.00 -9.84 0.89
C ILE A 82 9.73 -10.88 -0.21
N VAL A 83 8.50 -11.39 -0.29
CA VAL A 83 8.14 -12.40 -1.30
C VAL A 83 8.29 -11.83 -2.71
N MET A 84 7.87 -10.58 -2.93
CA MET A 84 8.04 -9.90 -4.21
C MET A 84 9.52 -9.69 -4.56
N LYS A 85 10.36 -9.30 -3.59
CA LYS A 85 11.80 -9.15 -3.80
C LYS A 85 12.46 -10.46 -4.22
N ASN A 86 12.16 -11.56 -3.53
CA ASN A 86 12.67 -12.88 -3.89
C ASN A 86 12.22 -13.31 -5.30
N ARG A 87 10.98 -12.98 -5.68
CA ARG A 87 10.47 -13.26 -7.03
C ARG A 87 11.20 -12.45 -8.10
N ILE A 88 11.50 -11.18 -7.84
CA ILE A 88 12.28 -10.33 -8.73
C ILE A 88 13.68 -10.91 -8.92
N GLU A 89 14.37 -11.25 -7.83
CA GLU A 89 15.73 -11.83 -7.88
C GLU A 89 15.77 -13.13 -8.71
N LEU A 90 14.77 -14.00 -8.54
CA LEU A 90 14.65 -15.23 -9.31
C LEU A 90 14.40 -14.96 -10.81
N LEU A 91 13.51 -14.02 -11.12
CA LEU A 91 13.22 -13.63 -12.51
C LEU A 91 14.44 -13.02 -13.18
N GLU A 92 15.19 -12.16 -12.48
CA GLU A 92 16.44 -11.60 -13.00
C GLU A 92 17.48 -12.68 -13.27
N GLN A 93 17.58 -13.71 -12.42
CA GLN A 93 18.46 -14.84 -12.66
C GLN A 93 18.07 -15.62 -13.92
N GLN A 94 16.78 -15.93 -14.09
CA GLN A 94 16.28 -16.60 -15.30
C GLN A 94 16.55 -15.77 -16.56
N VAL A 95 16.35 -14.45 -16.51
CA VAL A 95 16.65 -13.57 -17.63
C VAL A 95 18.14 -13.59 -17.97
N ARG A 96 19.04 -13.64 -16.98
CA ARG A 96 20.48 -13.76 -17.23
C ARG A 96 20.86 -15.08 -17.88
N GLU A 97 20.30 -16.19 -17.40
CA GLU A 97 20.54 -17.53 -17.95
C GLU A 97 20.06 -17.63 -19.40
N LEU A 98 18.81 -17.22 -19.68
CA LEU A 98 18.25 -17.23 -21.03
C LEU A 98 19.03 -16.36 -22.01
N LYS A 99 19.55 -15.20 -21.56
CA LYS A 99 20.41 -14.35 -22.41
C LYS A 99 21.71 -15.06 -22.79
N ARG A 100 22.34 -15.77 -21.85
CA ARG A 100 23.58 -16.54 -22.12
C ARG A 100 23.31 -17.69 -23.07
N GLU A 101 22.24 -18.44 -22.84
CA GLU A 101 21.86 -19.56 -23.70
C GLU A 101 21.56 -19.10 -25.13
N LYS A 102 20.80 -18.02 -25.28
CA LYS A 102 20.54 -17.40 -26.58
C LYS A 102 21.83 -17.03 -27.31
N GLU A 103 22.78 -16.39 -26.64
CA GLU A 103 24.05 -16.00 -27.24
C GLU A 103 24.89 -17.20 -27.69
N GLN A 104 24.88 -18.30 -26.91
CA GLN A 104 25.56 -19.54 -27.28
C GLN A 104 24.93 -20.19 -28.51
N LEU A 105 23.59 -20.30 -28.53
CA LEU A 105 22.85 -20.87 -29.65
C LEU A 105 23.04 -20.05 -30.94
N GLU A 106 23.07 -18.71 -30.85
CA GLU A 106 23.34 -17.85 -32.01
C GLU A 106 24.75 -18.09 -32.57
N LYS A 107 25.78 -18.23 -31.72
CA LYS A 107 27.15 -18.54 -32.14
C LYS A 107 27.24 -19.91 -32.81
N GLU A 108 26.58 -20.91 -32.24
CA GLU A 108 26.57 -22.26 -32.78
C GLU A 108 25.84 -22.33 -34.13
N ASN A 109 24.71 -21.65 -34.25
CA ASN A 109 23.96 -21.55 -35.49
C ASN A 109 24.80 -20.90 -36.61
N ILE A 110 25.49 -19.79 -36.33
CA ILE A 110 26.42 -19.17 -37.29
C ILE A 110 27.53 -20.14 -37.72
N ARG A 111 28.09 -20.91 -36.78
CA ARG A 111 29.15 -21.89 -37.08
C ARG A 111 28.63 -23.01 -37.99
N LEU A 112 27.46 -23.56 -37.68
CA LEU A 112 26.82 -24.62 -38.48
C LEU A 112 26.44 -24.13 -39.88
N GLN A 113 25.88 -22.92 -39.99
CA GLN A 113 25.54 -22.32 -41.28
C GLN A 113 26.77 -22.14 -42.17
N LYS A 114 27.90 -21.69 -41.60
CA LYS A 114 29.18 -21.59 -42.34
C LYS A 114 29.69 -22.95 -42.80
N ALA A 115 29.55 -23.98 -41.96
CA ALA A 115 29.99 -25.34 -42.30
C ALA A 115 29.13 -25.96 -43.43
N LEU A 116 27.81 -25.74 -43.40
CA LEU A 116 26.88 -26.13 -44.47
C LEU A 116 27.26 -25.44 -45.79
N ASN A 117 27.36 -24.11 -45.79
CA ASN A 117 27.71 -23.36 -46.99
C ASN A 117 29.05 -23.80 -47.61
N LYS A 118 30.04 -24.16 -46.78
CA LYS A 118 31.34 -24.68 -47.26
C LYS A 118 31.20 -26.07 -47.90
N LYS A 119 30.37 -26.96 -47.33
CA LYS A 119 30.08 -28.28 -47.92
C LYS A 119 29.35 -28.13 -49.25
N ASP A 120 28.34 -27.27 -49.31
CA ASP A 120 27.56 -27.03 -50.54
C ASP A 120 28.46 -26.48 -51.66
N LEU A 121 29.34 -25.53 -51.35
CA LEU A 121 30.29 -24.98 -52.31
C LEU A 121 31.29 -26.04 -52.82
N ASN A 122 31.74 -26.95 -51.96
CA ASN A 122 32.63 -28.04 -52.36
C ASN A 122 31.93 -29.08 -53.24
N LEU A 123 30.65 -29.37 -52.99
CA LEU A 123 29.85 -30.26 -53.84
C LEU A 123 29.66 -29.66 -55.24
N LEU A 124 29.34 -28.37 -55.33
CA LEU A 124 29.20 -27.65 -56.61
C LEU A 124 30.49 -27.58 -57.43
N LYS A 125 31.66 -27.55 -56.78
CA LYS A 125 32.97 -27.54 -57.47
C LYS A 125 33.41 -28.91 -57.96
N ASN A 126 32.84 -29.98 -57.42
CA ASN A 126 33.17 -31.37 -57.77
C ASN A 126 32.17 -31.98 -58.78
N LEU A 127 31.23 -31.18 -59.28
CA LEU A 127 30.34 -31.45 -60.42
C LEU A 127 30.95 -30.87 -61.69
#